data_AF-A0A318IKF2-F1
#
_entry.id   AF-A0A318IKF2-F1
#
_cell.length_a   1.000
_cell.length_b   1.000
_cell.length_c   1.000
_cell.angle_alpha   90.00
_cell.angle_beta   90.00
_cell.angle_gamma   90.00
#
_symmetry.space_group_name_H-M   'P 1'
#
loop_
_entity.id
_entity.type
_entity.pdbx_description
1 polymer ?
#
loop_
_entity_poly.entity_id
_entity_poly.type
_entity_poly.pdbx_seq_one_letter_code
_entity_poly.pdbx_strand_id
1 'polypeptide(L)'
;MITCNLSFICPKTWTELTQTEDLLTRYCDSCSQQVHWVDTQEDFDQAAADGKCVAFESQGTPMLGFPDGIGQEPILRIEMQVFSAKQLYFLKRELYRGFTFNEIKHLHDGRSSEIVMDLHEMRELAQRLSELDIKNQIITD
;
A
#
# COMPACT_ATOMS: atom_id res chain seq x y z
N MET A 1 1.30 -23.10 9.71
CA MET A 1 0.07 -23.01 8.90
C MET A 1 -0.39 -21.57 9.00
N ILE A 2 -0.51 -20.88 7.87
CA ILE A 2 -0.92 -19.48 7.85
C ILE A 2 -2.40 -19.42 8.24
N THR A 3 -2.73 -18.65 9.27
CA THR A 3 -4.10 -18.52 9.82
C THR A 3 -4.75 -17.19 9.50
N CYS A 4 -4.02 -16.29 8.82
CA CYS A 4 -4.47 -14.93 8.54
C CYS A 4 -5.33 -14.83 7.27
N ASN A 5 -6.21 -13.82 7.23
CA ASN A 5 -7.05 -13.50 6.09
C ASN A 5 -6.26 -12.69 5.04
N LEU A 6 -6.78 -12.65 3.82
CA LEU A 6 -6.35 -11.75 2.77
C LEU A 6 -7.36 -10.60 2.67
N SER A 7 -6.90 -9.35 2.67
CA SER A 7 -7.73 -8.17 2.40
C SER A 7 -8.24 -8.18 0.95
N PHE A 8 -7.46 -8.79 0.06
CA PHE A 8 -7.81 -9.00 -1.34
C PHE A 8 -7.32 -10.37 -1.81
N ILE A 9 -8.21 -11.15 -2.43
CA ILE A 9 -7.86 -12.44 -3.05
C ILE A 9 -7.76 -12.25 -4.57
N CYS A 10 -6.58 -12.52 -5.11
CA CYS A 10 -6.34 -12.47 -6.54
C CYS A 10 -6.97 -13.69 -7.22
N PRO A 11 -7.71 -13.53 -8.34
CA PRO A 11 -8.30 -14.66 -9.06
C PRO A 11 -7.25 -15.48 -9.86
N LYS A 12 -6.01 -15.00 -9.96
CA LYS A 12 -4.92 -15.67 -10.66
C LYS A 12 -4.28 -16.75 -9.79
N THR A 13 -3.69 -17.74 -10.45
CA THR A 13 -2.88 -18.78 -9.81
C THR A 13 -1.39 -18.45 -9.92
N TRP A 14 -0.59 -19.01 -9.01
CA TRP A 14 0.87 -18.81 -9.01
C TRP A 14 1.52 -19.15 -10.36
N THR A 15 1.04 -20.20 -11.02
CA THR A 15 1.53 -20.65 -12.32
C THR A 15 1.20 -19.72 -13.48
N GLU A 16 0.18 -18.86 -13.33
CA GLU A 16 -0.18 -17.86 -14.34
C GLU A 16 0.67 -16.58 -14.25
N LEU A 17 1.46 -16.42 -13.19
CA LEU A 17 2.32 -15.25 -13.02
C LEU A 17 3.62 -15.38 -13.81
N THR A 18 4.12 -14.25 -14.29
CA THR A 18 5.40 -14.16 -15.00
C THR A 18 6.55 -14.43 -14.05
N GLN A 19 7.44 -15.36 -14.41
CA GLN A 19 8.61 -15.70 -13.61
C GLN A 19 9.60 -14.53 -13.60
N THR A 20 10.21 -14.29 -12.44
CA THR A 20 11.33 -13.35 -12.32
C THR A 20 12.64 -14.11 -12.14
N GLU A 21 13.74 -13.38 -11.96
CA GLU A 21 15.06 -13.97 -11.65
C GLU A 21 15.06 -14.68 -10.28
N ASP A 22 14.21 -14.24 -9.36
CA ASP A 22 14.00 -14.88 -8.06
C ASP A 22 12.85 -15.91 -8.16
N LEU A 23 13.12 -17.14 -7.72
CA LEU A 23 12.16 -18.24 -7.76
C LEU A 23 10.98 -18.05 -6.80
N LEU A 24 11.19 -17.28 -5.73
CA LEU A 24 10.17 -16.95 -4.73
C LEU A 24 9.41 -15.67 -5.09
N THR A 25 9.77 -14.99 -6.17
CA THR A 25 9.10 -13.78 -6.62
C THR A 25 8.57 -13.95 -8.03
N ARG A 26 7.29 -13.67 -8.23
CA ARG A 26 6.68 -13.62 -9.56
C ARG A 26 6.01 -12.30 -9.81
N TYR A 27 5.83 -11.95 -11.07
CA TYR A 27 5.19 -10.72 -11.47
C TYR A 27 3.78 -10.98 -12.00
N CYS A 28 2.80 -10.24 -11.49
CA CYS A 28 1.44 -10.29 -11.98
C CYS A 28 1.20 -9.19 -13.01
N ASP A 29 1.13 -9.54 -14.28
CA ASP A 29 0.90 -8.58 -15.37
C ASP A 29 -0.48 -7.91 -15.31
N SER A 30 -1.45 -8.51 -14.59
CA SER A 30 -2.81 -7.96 -14.48
C SER A 30 -2.91 -6.78 -13.50
N CYS A 31 -2.18 -6.82 -12.39
CA CYS A 31 -2.15 -5.72 -11.40
C CYS A 31 -0.80 -4.99 -11.33
N SER A 32 0.17 -5.40 -12.16
CA SER A 32 1.51 -4.83 -12.22
C SER A 32 2.30 -4.90 -10.89
N GLN A 33 2.07 -5.95 -10.09
CA GLN A 33 2.68 -6.14 -8.77
C GLN A 33 3.65 -7.34 -8.74
N GLN A 34 4.66 -7.25 -7.87
CA GLN A 34 5.46 -8.40 -7.48
C GLN A 34 4.71 -9.18 -6.39
N VAL A 35 4.65 -10.50 -6.57
CA VAL A 35 4.01 -11.45 -5.68
C VAL A 35 5.10 -12.34 -5.08
N HIS A 36 5.20 -12.33 -3.77
CA HIS A 36 6.24 -13.03 -3.02
C HIS A 36 5.68 -14.30 -2.39
N TRP A 37 6.33 -15.43 -2.62
CA TRP A 37 5.97 -16.69 -2.00
C TRP A 37 6.39 -16.66 -0.52
N VAL A 38 5.46 -16.97 0.38
CA VAL A 38 5.68 -17.03 1.82
C VAL A 38 5.23 -18.39 2.36
N ASP A 39 6.12 -19.03 3.14
CA ASP A 39 5.90 -20.38 3.66
C ASP A 39 5.59 -20.40 5.16
N THR A 40 5.98 -19.35 5.89
CA THR A 40 5.76 -19.24 7.34
C THR A 40 4.78 -18.11 7.67
N GLN A 41 4.14 -18.21 8.86
CA GLN A 41 3.29 -17.12 9.35
C GLN A 41 4.11 -15.85 9.60
N GLU A 42 5.37 -15.99 10.03
CA GLU A 42 6.28 -14.86 10.24
C GLU A 42 6.59 -14.13 8.92
N ASP A 43 6.85 -14.87 7.84
CA ASP A 43 7.05 -14.29 6.51
C ASP A 43 5.78 -13.62 5.99
N PHE A 44 4.62 -14.22 6.25
CA PHE A 44 3.32 -13.64 5.90
C PHE A 44 3.07 -12.33 6.65
N ASP A 45 3.31 -12.31 7.96
CA ASP A 45 3.15 -11.14 8.82
C ASP A 45 4.12 -10.02 8.43
N GLN A 46 5.38 -10.36 8.12
CA GLN A 46 6.35 -9.41 7.62
C GLN A 46 5.94 -8.86 6.25
N ALA A 47 5.48 -9.71 5.34
CA ALA A 47 4.99 -9.27 4.04
C ALA A 47 3.73 -8.41 4.19
N ALA A 48 2.88 -8.67 5.18
CA ALA A 48 1.73 -7.83 5.52
C ALA A 48 2.16 -6.45 6.00
N ALA A 49 3.13 -6.37 6.91
CA ALA A 49 3.70 -5.11 7.40
C ALA A 49 4.38 -4.32 6.26
N ASP A 50 5.08 -5.01 5.37
CA ASP A 50 5.67 -4.43 4.16
C ASP A 50 4.63 -4.12 3.08
N GLY A 51 3.37 -4.52 3.29
CA GLY A 51 2.25 -4.51 2.34
C GLY A 51 2.57 -5.12 0.98
N LYS A 52 3.35 -6.18 0.95
CA LYS A 52 3.69 -6.93 -0.25
C LYS A 52 2.51 -7.82 -0.65
N CYS A 53 2.34 -8.02 -1.95
CA CYS A 53 1.43 -9.07 -2.43
C CYS A 53 2.10 -10.42 -2.18
N VAL A 54 1.35 -11.38 -1.64
CA VAL A 54 1.88 -12.69 -1.26
C VAL A 54 1.21 -13.83 -2.01
N ALA A 55 1.94 -14.93 -2.12
CA ALA A 55 1.43 -16.23 -2.47
C ALA A 55 1.77 -17.23 -1.36
N PHE A 56 0.82 -18.06 -0.94
CA PHE A 56 1.06 -19.08 0.07
C PHE A 56 0.16 -20.30 -0.12
N GLU A 57 0.56 -21.44 0.42
CA GLU A 57 -0.25 -22.66 0.36
C GLU A 57 -1.32 -22.68 1.46
N SER A 58 -2.58 -22.78 1.05
CA SER A 58 -3.74 -22.93 1.93
C SER A 58 -4.55 -24.15 1.51
N GLN A 59 -4.68 -25.13 2.42
CA GLN A 59 -5.43 -26.37 2.18
C GLN A 59 -5.00 -27.13 0.91
N GLY A 60 -3.71 -27.08 0.55
CA GLY A 60 -3.17 -27.72 -0.66
C GLY A 60 -3.38 -26.92 -1.95
N THR A 61 -3.82 -25.67 -1.84
CA THR A 61 -3.99 -24.76 -2.98
C THR A 61 -3.22 -23.45 -2.75
N PRO A 62 -2.44 -22.98 -3.74
CA PRO A 62 -1.82 -21.66 -3.65
C PRO A 62 -2.88 -20.56 -3.67
N MET A 63 -2.91 -19.74 -2.64
CA MET A 63 -3.70 -18.52 -2.58
C MET A 63 -2.80 -17.32 -2.84
N LEU A 64 -3.30 -16.35 -3.61
CA LEU A 64 -2.58 -15.12 -3.95
C LEU A 64 -3.40 -13.94 -3.47
N GLY A 65 -2.73 -12.91 -2.94
CA GLY A 65 -3.45 -11.74 -2.49
C GLY A 65 -2.63 -10.79 -1.65
N PHE A 66 -3.28 -9.71 -1.22
CA PHE A 66 -2.73 -8.85 -0.19
C PHE A 66 -3.09 -9.39 1.18
N PRO A 67 -2.11 -9.59 2.08
CA PRO A 67 -2.39 -9.89 3.47
C PRO A 67 -3.38 -8.89 4.05
N ASP A 68 -4.34 -9.38 4.84
CA ASP A 68 -5.09 -8.53 5.74
C ASP A 68 -4.11 -8.15 6.86
N GLY A 69 -3.77 -6.87 6.94
CA GLY A 69 -2.69 -6.38 7.80
C GLY A 69 -2.91 -6.73 9.28
N ILE A 70 -1.83 -6.69 10.07
CA ILE A 70 -1.91 -6.73 11.53
C ILE A 70 -2.63 -5.45 11.99
N GLY A 71 -3.96 -5.47 12.09
CA GLY A 71 -4.81 -4.60 12.92
C GLY A 71 -4.57 -3.08 12.96
N GLN A 72 -3.82 -2.49 12.04
CA GLN A 72 -3.38 -1.10 12.11
C GLN A 72 -3.54 -0.47 10.74
N GLU A 73 -4.49 0.48 10.64
CA GLU A 73 -4.74 1.20 9.39
C GLU A 73 -3.51 2.04 9.05
N PRO A 74 -2.91 1.87 7.86
CA PRO A 74 -1.77 2.68 7.45
C PRO A 74 -2.21 4.14 7.33
N ILE A 75 -1.34 5.05 7.77
CA ILE A 75 -1.56 6.49 7.76
C ILE A 75 -0.50 7.16 6.88
N LEU A 76 -0.93 7.90 5.87
CA LEU A 76 -0.04 8.79 5.13
C LEU A 76 0.09 10.11 5.88
N ARG A 77 1.27 10.38 6.43
CA ARG A 77 1.60 11.65 7.04
C ARG A 77 2.31 12.56 6.04
N ILE A 78 1.71 13.69 5.71
CA ILE A 78 2.33 14.77 4.92
C ILE A 78 2.89 15.81 5.89
N GLU A 79 4.18 16.14 5.80
CA GLU A 79 4.78 17.16 6.66
C GLU A 79 4.40 18.57 6.20
N MET A 80 4.23 19.50 7.16
CA MET A 80 4.08 20.90 6.81
C MET A 80 5.39 21.48 6.30
N GLN A 81 5.34 22.04 5.10
CA GLN A 81 6.43 22.77 4.49
C GLN A 81 5.91 23.99 3.73
N VAL A 82 6.81 24.89 3.34
CA VAL A 82 6.45 25.96 2.42
C VAL A 82 6.21 25.35 1.05
N PHE A 83 4.95 25.35 0.62
CA PHE A 83 4.55 24.82 -0.68
C PHE A 83 4.59 25.89 -1.76
N SER A 84 5.14 25.55 -2.92
CA SER A 84 4.97 26.30 -4.16
C SER A 84 3.52 26.26 -4.65
N ALA A 85 3.16 27.20 -5.53
CA ALA A 85 1.84 27.20 -6.16
C ALA A 85 1.53 25.87 -6.89
N LYS A 86 2.55 25.23 -7.50
CA LYS A 86 2.42 23.93 -8.17
C LYS A 86 2.09 22.81 -7.18
N GLN A 87 2.79 22.76 -6.05
CA GLN A 87 2.55 21.77 -5.00
C GLN A 87 1.15 21.96 -4.38
N LEU A 88 0.75 23.20 -4.09
CA LEU A 88 -0.60 23.50 -3.57
C LEU A 88 -1.70 23.09 -4.54
N TYR A 89 -1.53 23.36 -5.84
CA TYR A 89 -2.49 22.96 -6.86
C TYR A 89 -2.62 21.42 -6.92
N PHE A 90 -1.49 20.72 -6.92
CA PHE A 90 -1.48 19.26 -6.93
C PHE A 90 -2.19 18.68 -5.71
N LEU A 91 -1.81 19.12 -4.51
CA LEU A 91 -2.43 18.68 -3.25
C LEU A 91 -3.93 18.91 -3.29
N LYS A 92 -4.38 20.10 -3.69
CA LYS A 92 -5.81 20.39 -3.83
C LYS A 92 -6.50 19.52 -4.87
N ARG A 93 -5.83 19.09 -5.93
CA ARG A 93 -6.47 18.25 -6.95
C ARG A 93 -6.59 16.80 -6.51
N GLU A 94 -5.54 16.25 -5.92
CA GLU A 94 -5.51 14.85 -5.51
C GLU A 94 -6.28 14.61 -4.22
N LEU A 95 -6.14 15.50 -3.24
CA LEU A 95 -6.83 15.34 -1.97
C LEU A 95 -8.34 15.53 -2.12
N TYR A 96 -8.80 16.52 -2.89
CA TYR A 96 -10.25 16.71 -3.08
C TYR A 96 -10.88 15.69 -4.04
N ARG A 97 -10.08 14.81 -4.68
CA ARG A 97 -10.60 13.66 -5.45
C ARG A 97 -10.98 12.49 -4.55
N GLY A 98 -10.23 12.27 -3.47
CA GLY A 98 -10.41 11.14 -2.55
C GLY A 98 -10.98 11.51 -1.18
N PHE A 99 -10.92 12.78 -0.77
CA PHE A 99 -11.23 13.22 0.59
C PHE A 99 -12.20 14.41 0.60
N THR A 100 -13.10 14.38 1.57
CA THR A 100 -14.05 15.44 1.90
C THR A 100 -13.34 16.63 2.55
N PHE A 101 -14.00 17.80 2.50
CA PHE A 101 -13.49 19.02 3.12
C PHE A 101 -13.16 18.88 4.61
N ASN A 102 -13.89 18.03 5.35
CA ASN A 102 -13.63 17.79 6.77
C ASN A 102 -12.35 16.97 7.01
N GLU A 103 -12.05 16.01 6.13
CA GLU A 103 -10.82 15.20 6.19
C GLU A 103 -9.58 16.06 5.85
N ILE A 104 -9.73 17.04 4.96
CA ILE A 104 -8.65 17.95 4.54
C ILE A 104 -8.47 19.12 5.53
N LYS A 105 -9.47 19.45 6.36
CA LYS A 105 -9.43 20.62 7.27
C LYS A 105 -8.23 20.61 8.23
N HIS A 106 -7.74 19.43 8.60
CA HIS A 106 -6.57 19.26 9.47
C HIS A 106 -5.22 19.65 8.81
N LEU A 107 -5.17 19.83 7.47
CA LEU A 107 -3.99 20.36 6.76
C LEU A 107 -3.69 21.83 7.04
N HIS A 108 -4.65 22.56 7.58
CA HIS A 108 -4.48 23.99 7.85
C HIS A 108 -4.08 24.31 9.30
N ASP A 109 -4.28 23.38 10.24
CA ASP A 109 -4.15 23.66 11.68
C ASP A 109 -3.03 22.85 12.39
N GLY A 110 -2.38 21.90 11.70
CA GLY A 110 -1.38 20.98 12.27
C GLY A 110 0.07 21.21 11.79
N ARG A 111 1.04 20.56 12.44
CA ARG A 111 2.46 20.45 11.98
C ARG A 111 2.65 19.40 10.86
N SER A 112 1.67 18.54 10.68
CA SER A 112 1.59 17.50 9.66
C SER A 112 0.13 17.13 9.46
N SER A 113 -0.16 16.35 8.41
CA SER A 113 -1.51 15.89 8.12
C SER A 113 -1.54 14.42 7.86
N GLU A 114 -2.49 13.75 8.47
CA GLU A 114 -2.62 12.30 8.47
C GLU A 114 -3.84 11.92 7.66
N ILE A 115 -3.61 11.05 6.68
CA ILE A 115 -4.61 10.61 5.72
C ILE A 115 -4.72 9.10 5.84
N VAL A 116 -5.91 8.62 6.17
CA VAL A 116 -6.26 7.20 6.18
C VAL A 116 -6.93 6.87 4.85
N MET A 117 -6.39 5.91 4.11
CA MET A 117 -6.95 5.43 2.84
C MET A 117 -6.41 4.03 2.53
N ASP A 118 -6.91 3.43 1.45
CA ASP A 118 -6.41 2.15 0.96
C ASP A 118 -4.89 2.18 0.72
N LEU A 119 -4.19 1.11 1.10
CA LEU A 119 -2.73 1.07 1.07
C LEU A 119 -2.14 1.18 -0.35
N HIS A 120 -2.86 0.67 -1.37
CA HIS A 120 -2.42 0.81 -2.75
C HIS A 120 -2.55 2.26 -3.22
N GLU A 121 -3.72 2.88 -3.00
CA GLU A 121 -3.94 4.30 -3.30
C GLU A 121 -2.97 5.21 -2.52
N MET A 122 -2.66 4.84 -1.28
CA MET A 122 -1.71 5.54 -0.41
C MET A 122 -0.30 5.57 -1.00
N ARG A 123 0.17 4.45 -1.55
CA ARG A 123 1.50 4.36 -2.17
C ARG A 123 1.60 5.16 -3.45
N GLU A 124 0.56 5.09 -4.29
CA GLU A 124 0.51 5.91 -5.50
C GLU A 124 0.55 7.40 -5.15
N LEU A 125 -0.19 7.82 -4.13
CA LEU A 125 -0.16 9.20 -3.66
C LEU A 125 1.21 9.57 -3.09
N ALA A 126 1.80 8.74 -2.23
CA ALA A 126 3.12 8.96 -1.63
C ALA A 126 4.24 9.12 -2.68
N GLN A 127 4.20 8.31 -3.74
CA GLN A 127 5.14 8.44 -4.86
C GLN A 127 5.00 9.80 -5.54
N ARG A 128 3.78 10.20 -5.89
CA ARG A 128 3.52 11.47 -6.60
C ARG A 128 3.82 12.69 -5.75
N LEU A 129 3.64 12.60 -4.43
CA LEU A 129 4.08 13.63 -3.47
C LEU A 129 5.62 13.75 -3.48
N SER A 130 6.32 12.62 -3.46
CA SER A 130 7.78 12.58 -3.48
C SER A 130 8.37 13.16 -4.77
N GLU A 131 7.75 12.88 -5.93
CA GLU A 131 8.11 13.48 -7.23
C GLU A 131 7.96 15.01 -7.26
N LEU A 132 7.24 15.58 -6.31
CA LEU A 132 7.02 17.01 -6.16
C LEU A 132 7.79 17.61 -4.98
N ASP A 133 8.77 16.90 -4.42
CA ASP A 133 9.51 17.32 -3.23
C ASP A 133 8.60 17.64 -2.03
N ILE A 134 7.45 16.95 -1.93
CA ILE A 134 6.56 17.04 -0.77
C ILE A 134 6.93 15.94 0.20
N LYS A 135 7.40 16.32 1.39
CA LYS A 135 7.79 15.38 2.43
C LYS A 135 6.58 14.64 2.95
N ASN A 136 6.66 13.32 2.90
CA ASN A 136 5.61 12.42 3.34
C ASN A 136 6.20 11.11 3.85
N GLN A 137 5.46 10.43 4.72
CA GLN A 137 5.79 9.10 5.23
C GLN A 137 4.52 8.29 5.43
N ILE A 138 4.57 7.00 5.12
CA ILE A 138 3.52 6.05 5.50
C ILE A 138 3.89 5.50 6.88
N ILE A 139 2.96 5.58 7.82
CA ILE A 139 3.09 5.09 9.19
C ILE A 139 2.15 3.90 9.35
N THR A 140 2.66 2.79 9.83
CA THR A 140 1.90 1.62 10.27
C THR A 140 2.10 1.52 11.78
N ASP A 141 1.11 1.98 12.55
CA ASP A 141 1.24 2.30 13.98
C ASP A 141 0.57 1.28 14.88
#